data_AF-C0PIZ1-F1
#
_entry.id   AF-C0PIZ1-F1
#
_cell.length_a   1.000
_cell.length_b   1.000
_cell.length_c   1.000
_cell.angle_alpha   90.00
_cell.angle_beta   90.00
_cell.angle_gamma   90.00
#
_symmetry.space_group_name_H-M   'P 1'
#
loop_
_entity.id
_entity.type
_entity.pdbx_description
1 polymer ?
#
loop_
_entity_poly.entity_id
_entity_poly.type
_entity_poly.pdbx_seq_one_letter_code
_entity_poly.pdbx_strand_id
1 'polypeptide(L)'
;MIEKKIICMHGGIGRSINTVEQIEKLERPITMDVGSIVLMDLLWSDPTENDSVEGLRPNARGPGLVTFGPDRVTEFCKRNKLQLIIRAHECVMDGFERFAHGQLITLFSATNYCGTANNAGAILVVGRGLVIVPKLIHPLPPPVNSPESSPERGDATWMQELNIQRPPTPTRGRPQAAGDRNSLAYI
;
A
#
# COMPACT_ATOMS: atom_id res chain seq x y z
N MET A 1 15.69 4.25 -5.73
CA MET A 1 15.69 4.21 -4.24
C MET A 1 15.72 5.63 -3.70
N ILE A 2 15.16 5.86 -2.51
CA ILE A 2 15.22 7.13 -1.78
C ILE A 2 16.16 6.94 -0.58
N GLU A 3 17.19 7.78 -0.47
CA GLU A 3 18.20 7.76 0.61
C GLU A 3 18.83 6.39 0.88
N LYS A 4 18.87 5.48 -0.10
CA LYS A 4 19.32 4.08 0.06
C LYS A 4 18.60 3.31 1.19
N LYS A 5 17.42 3.78 1.62
CA LYS A 5 16.62 3.22 2.71
C LYS A 5 15.21 2.84 2.29
N ILE A 6 14.68 3.47 1.25
CA ILE A 6 13.35 3.18 0.71
C ILE A 6 13.49 2.70 -0.73
N ILE A 7 12.86 1.57 -1.04
CA ILE A 7 12.68 1.11 -2.41
C ILE A 7 11.23 1.30 -2.83
N CYS A 8 11.02 1.72 -4.09
CA CYS A 8 9.70 1.89 -4.67
C CYS A 8 9.54 0.92 -5.84
N MET A 9 8.37 0.28 -5.93
CA MET A 9 7.99 -0.63 -7.02
C MET A 9 6.48 -0.60 -7.26
N HIS A 10 5.99 -1.21 -8.33
CA HIS A 10 4.55 -1.25 -8.60
C HIS A 10 3.89 -2.44 -7.88
N GLY A 11 4.32 -3.65 -8.27
CA GLY A 11 4.01 -4.95 -7.71
C GLY A 11 4.61 -5.12 -6.31
N GLY A 12 5.49 -6.08 -6.16
CA GLY A 12 6.17 -6.31 -4.90
C GLY A 12 7.42 -7.15 -5.11
N ILE A 13 7.89 -7.79 -4.04
CA ILE A 13 9.09 -8.64 -4.09
C ILE A 13 8.76 -10.07 -4.56
N GLY A 14 7.50 -10.49 -4.43
CA GLY A 14 7.01 -11.79 -4.84
C GLY A 14 7.90 -12.96 -4.38
N ARG A 15 8.07 -13.95 -5.28
CA ARG A 15 8.82 -15.18 -4.98
C ARG A 15 10.32 -15.06 -5.25
N SER A 16 10.72 -14.22 -6.20
CA SER A 16 12.06 -14.27 -6.81
C SER A 16 12.98 -13.13 -6.39
N ILE A 17 12.43 -12.01 -5.90
CA ILE A 17 13.21 -10.81 -5.56
C ILE A 17 13.63 -10.87 -4.10
N ASN A 18 14.91 -11.12 -3.91
CA ASN A 18 15.59 -11.26 -2.63
C ASN A 18 16.58 -10.12 -2.38
N THR A 19 17.16 -9.55 -3.44
CA THR A 19 18.11 -8.45 -3.35
C THR A 19 17.82 -7.33 -4.35
N VAL A 20 18.25 -6.11 -4.05
CA VAL A 20 18.08 -4.95 -4.93
C VAL A 20 18.87 -5.14 -6.23
N GLU A 21 20.03 -5.78 -6.17
CA GLU A 21 20.90 -6.04 -7.32
C GLU A 21 20.23 -6.92 -8.37
N GLN A 22 19.28 -7.79 -7.99
CA GLN A 22 18.50 -8.56 -8.97
C GLN A 22 17.64 -7.66 -9.86
N ILE A 23 17.16 -6.54 -9.33
CA ILE A 23 16.38 -5.55 -10.08
C ILE A 23 17.33 -4.69 -10.94
N GLU A 24 18.49 -4.30 -10.41
CA GLU A 24 19.48 -3.47 -11.12
C GLU A 24 20.08 -4.19 -12.34
N LYS A 25 20.14 -5.52 -12.31
CA LYS A 25 20.62 -6.36 -13.42
C LYS A 25 19.61 -6.51 -14.57
N LEU A 26 18.39 -5.99 -14.43
CA LEU A 26 17.42 -6.03 -15.52
C LEU A 26 17.86 -5.09 -16.66
N GLU A 27 18.32 -5.68 -17.75
CA GLU A 27 18.68 -4.95 -18.96
C GLU A 27 17.44 -4.41 -19.68
N ARG A 28 17.58 -3.22 -20.25
CA ARG A 28 16.53 -2.54 -21.02
C ARG A 28 17.00 -2.35 -22.46
N PRO A 29 16.11 -2.47 -23.47
CA PRO A 29 14.67 -2.68 -23.36
C PRO A 29 14.30 -4.10 -22.94
N ILE A 30 13.23 -4.24 -22.16
CA ILE A 30 12.71 -5.56 -21.79
C ILE A 30 11.80 -6.01 -22.93
N THR A 31 12.13 -7.13 -23.56
CA THR A 31 11.26 -7.77 -24.54
C THR A 31 10.17 -8.56 -23.80
N MET A 32 8.92 -8.40 -24.23
CA MET A 32 7.72 -8.98 -23.58
C MET A 32 7.57 -10.50 -23.79
N ASP A 33 8.55 -11.13 -24.44
CA ASP A 33 8.53 -12.52 -24.90
C ASP A 33 9.05 -13.53 -23.88
N VAL A 34 9.58 -13.13 -22.71
CA VAL A 34 10.17 -14.12 -21.79
C VAL A 34 9.86 -13.82 -20.32
N GLY A 35 9.09 -14.73 -19.70
CA GLY A 35 9.45 -15.57 -18.54
C GLY A 35 10.25 -15.01 -17.35
N SER A 36 10.50 -13.70 -17.27
CA SER A 36 11.24 -13.09 -16.18
C SER A 36 10.34 -13.03 -14.96
N ILE A 37 10.49 -14.04 -14.10
CA ILE A 37 9.78 -14.14 -12.82
C ILE A 37 10.03 -12.88 -11.98
N VAL A 38 11.24 -12.29 -12.08
CA VAL A 38 11.58 -11.02 -11.42
C VAL A 38 10.71 -9.88 -11.92
N LEU A 39 10.54 -9.74 -13.23
CA LEU A 39 9.68 -8.70 -13.80
C LEU A 39 8.21 -8.93 -13.42
N MET A 40 7.76 -10.18 -13.47
CA MET A 40 6.39 -10.54 -13.07
C MET A 40 6.13 -10.22 -11.60
N ASP A 41 7.05 -10.57 -10.70
CA ASP A 41 6.92 -10.24 -9.28
C ASP A 41 6.94 -8.72 -9.06
N LEU A 42 7.86 -8.00 -9.72
CA LEU A 42 8.02 -6.54 -9.60
C LEU A 42 6.77 -5.76 -10.04
N LEU A 43 5.96 -6.32 -10.93
CA LEU A 43 4.77 -5.67 -11.49
C LEU A 43 3.45 -6.21 -10.94
N TRP A 44 3.36 -7.50 -10.60
CA TRP A 44 2.09 -8.20 -10.39
C TRP A 44 1.97 -8.97 -9.08
N SER A 45 3.01 -9.02 -8.25
CA SER A 45 2.88 -9.63 -6.92
C SER A 45 2.22 -8.67 -5.92
N ASP A 46 1.56 -9.23 -4.91
CA ASP A 46 0.88 -8.50 -3.83
C ASP A 46 1.33 -9.01 -2.45
N PRO A 47 1.25 -8.20 -1.38
CA PRO A 47 1.24 -8.73 -0.02
C PRO A 47 0.07 -9.70 0.20
N THR A 48 0.17 -10.56 1.21
CA THR A 48 -0.96 -11.39 1.68
C THR A 48 -2.05 -10.52 2.33
N GLU A 49 -3.25 -11.08 2.58
CA GLU A 49 -4.40 -10.28 3.03
C GLU A 49 -4.15 -9.57 4.37
N ASN A 50 -3.25 -10.09 5.21
CA ASN A 50 -2.88 -9.49 6.48
C ASN A 50 -1.55 -10.04 7.02
N ASP A 51 -1.04 -9.41 8.08
CA ASP A 51 0.25 -9.73 8.72
C ASP A 51 0.27 -11.11 9.44
N SER A 52 -0.84 -11.86 9.52
CA SER A 52 -0.84 -13.22 10.09
C SER A 52 -0.57 -14.32 9.06
N VAL A 53 -0.61 -14.00 7.77
CA VAL A 53 -0.39 -14.95 6.67
C VAL A 53 1.03 -14.82 6.15
N GLU A 54 1.91 -15.70 6.60
CA GLU A 54 3.31 -15.78 6.17
C GLU A 54 3.51 -16.61 4.88
N GLY A 55 4.69 -16.45 4.27
CA GLY A 55 5.16 -17.26 3.14
C GLY A 55 4.64 -16.79 1.79
N LEU A 56 4.52 -17.72 0.83
CA LEU A 56 4.00 -17.45 -0.51
C LEU A 56 2.64 -18.14 -0.69
N ARG A 57 1.70 -17.46 -1.34
CA ARG A 57 0.41 -18.05 -1.75
C ARG A 57 0.14 -17.80 -3.24
N PRO A 58 -0.70 -18.61 -3.90
CA PRO A 58 -1.23 -18.26 -5.21
C PRO A 58 -1.97 -16.93 -5.16
N ASN A 59 -1.85 -16.12 -6.21
CA ASN A 59 -2.56 -14.85 -6.32
C ASN A 59 -3.84 -15.01 -7.16
N ALA A 60 -4.95 -14.44 -6.68
CA ALA A 60 -6.23 -14.45 -7.38
C ALA A 60 -6.21 -13.71 -8.73
N ARG A 61 -5.19 -12.87 -8.98
CA ARG A 61 -5.02 -12.14 -10.26
C ARG A 61 -4.76 -13.04 -11.46
N GLY A 62 -4.22 -14.23 -11.27
CA GLY A 62 -3.98 -15.14 -12.38
C GLY A 62 -2.94 -16.23 -12.13
N PRO A 63 -2.85 -17.21 -13.04
CA PRO A 63 -1.93 -18.32 -12.93
C PRO A 63 -0.47 -17.83 -12.92
N GLY A 64 0.34 -18.41 -12.03
CA GLY A 64 1.76 -18.07 -11.90
C GLY A 64 2.07 -16.81 -11.09
N LEU A 65 1.06 -16.02 -10.71
CA LEU A 65 1.22 -14.88 -9.81
C LEU A 65 1.16 -15.32 -8.35
N VAL A 66 1.83 -14.57 -7.46
CA VAL A 66 1.91 -14.89 -6.02
C VAL A 66 1.55 -13.71 -5.15
N THR A 67 1.10 -14.01 -3.94
CA THR A 67 1.15 -13.10 -2.81
C THR A 67 2.30 -13.48 -1.87
N PHE A 68 2.83 -12.51 -1.11
CA PHE A 68 3.96 -12.70 -0.20
C PHE A 68 3.67 -12.16 1.21
N GLY A 69 4.06 -12.93 2.21
CA GLY A 69 3.85 -12.63 3.63
C GLY A 69 4.82 -11.59 4.21
N PRO A 70 4.56 -11.14 5.45
CA PRO A 70 5.37 -10.15 6.13
C PRO A 70 6.78 -10.64 6.49
N ASP A 71 6.95 -11.95 6.64
CA ASP A 71 8.24 -12.63 6.82
C ASP A 71 9.21 -12.30 5.66
N ARG A 72 8.69 -12.34 4.43
CA ARG A 72 9.48 -12.04 3.22
C ARG A 72 9.84 -10.56 3.14
N VAL A 73 8.92 -9.66 3.51
CA VAL A 73 9.21 -8.22 3.58
C VAL A 73 10.31 -7.93 4.59
N THR A 74 10.19 -8.52 5.79
CA THR A 74 11.16 -8.34 6.88
C THR A 74 12.55 -8.81 6.46
N GLU A 75 12.64 -10.01 5.88
CA GLU A 75 13.91 -10.57 5.41
C GLU A 75 14.51 -9.77 4.25
N PHE A 76 13.70 -9.34 3.29
CA PHE A 76 14.15 -8.49 2.19
C PHE A 76 14.71 -7.16 2.70
N CYS A 77 13.98 -6.47 3.58
CA CYS A 77 14.44 -5.20 4.15
C CYS A 77 15.74 -5.38 4.94
N LYS A 78 15.82 -6.42 5.78
CA LYS A 78 17.03 -6.75 6.55
C LYS A 78 18.23 -7.00 5.64
N ARG A 79 18.08 -7.87 4.63
CA ARG A 79 19.14 -8.26 3.70
C ARG A 79 19.69 -7.06 2.93
N ASN A 80 18.80 -6.17 2.49
CA ASN A 80 19.15 -5.02 1.66
C ASN A 80 19.42 -3.74 2.46
N LYS A 81 19.42 -3.81 3.81
CA LYS A 81 19.62 -2.67 4.72
C LYS A 81 18.62 -1.52 4.48
N LEU A 82 17.41 -1.88 4.03
CA LEU A 82 16.29 -0.99 3.77
C LEU A 82 15.40 -0.88 5.02
N GLN A 83 14.69 0.24 5.12
CA GLN A 83 13.69 0.49 6.16
C GLN A 83 12.27 0.24 5.66
N LEU A 84 12.03 0.43 4.36
CA LEU A 84 10.69 0.46 3.80
C LEU A 84 10.64 0.07 2.32
N ILE A 85 9.58 -0.66 1.97
CA ILE A 85 9.10 -0.84 0.60
C ILE A 85 7.87 0.06 0.40
N ILE A 86 7.86 0.90 -0.63
CA ILE A 86 6.65 1.59 -1.08
C ILE A 86 6.19 0.93 -2.38
N ARG A 87 4.93 0.49 -2.41
CA ARG A 87 4.33 -0.18 -3.56
C ARG A 87 2.96 0.38 -3.92
N ALA A 88 2.39 -0.03 -5.06
CA ALA A 88 1.10 0.46 -5.54
C ALA A 88 0.15 -0.71 -5.86
N HIS A 89 -0.42 -0.76 -7.07
CA HIS A 89 -1.17 -1.89 -7.66
C HIS A 89 -2.52 -2.28 -7.01
N GLU A 90 -2.65 -2.19 -5.69
CA GLU A 90 -3.88 -2.51 -4.96
C GLU A 90 -4.65 -1.24 -4.60
N CYS A 91 -5.94 -1.23 -4.92
CA CYS A 91 -6.85 -0.20 -4.46
C CYS A 91 -7.14 -0.42 -2.97
N VAL A 92 -6.72 0.54 -2.14
CA VAL A 92 -6.92 0.53 -0.68
C VAL A 92 -7.80 1.71 -0.26
N MET A 93 -8.62 1.53 0.78
CA MET A 93 -9.72 2.45 1.09
C MET A 93 -9.30 3.90 1.35
N ASP A 94 -8.22 4.12 2.12
CA ASP A 94 -7.72 5.47 2.41
C ASP A 94 -6.66 5.96 1.42
N GLY A 95 -6.47 5.22 0.31
CA GLY A 95 -5.43 5.51 -0.67
C GLY A 95 -4.01 5.18 -0.18
N PHE A 96 -3.83 4.79 1.08
CA PHE A 96 -2.61 4.16 1.55
C PHE A 96 -2.91 3.08 2.60
N GLU A 97 -2.05 2.09 2.69
CA GLU A 97 -2.14 1.05 3.70
C GLU A 97 -0.74 0.60 4.12
N ARG A 98 -0.55 0.22 5.38
CA ARG A 98 0.74 -0.34 5.85
C ARG A 98 0.88 -1.81 5.42
N PHE A 99 1.81 -2.59 5.99
CA PHE A 99 2.49 -3.75 5.37
C PHE A 99 3.49 -4.26 6.39
N ALA A 100 3.39 -5.47 6.95
CA ALA A 100 4.50 -6.09 7.71
C ALA A 100 5.04 -5.16 8.81
N HIS A 101 4.21 -4.84 9.80
CA HIS A 101 4.53 -3.90 10.86
C HIS A 101 4.98 -2.50 10.37
N GLY A 102 4.57 -2.11 9.17
CA GLY A 102 4.88 -0.82 8.55
C GLY A 102 6.17 -0.79 7.73
N GLN A 103 6.83 -1.93 7.50
CA GLN A 103 7.98 -2.05 6.59
C GLN A 103 7.58 -2.13 5.11
N LEU A 104 6.29 -2.19 4.80
CA LEU A 104 5.74 -1.97 3.48
C LEU A 104 4.56 -0.99 3.56
N ILE A 105 4.43 -0.12 2.55
CA ILE A 105 3.27 0.75 2.36
C ILE A 105 2.74 0.54 0.95
N THR A 106 1.46 0.19 0.83
CA THR A 106 0.69 0.27 -0.40
C THR A 106 0.16 1.70 -0.57
N LEU A 107 0.36 2.29 -1.75
CA LEU A 107 -0.08 3.64 -2.12
C LEU A 107 -0.96 3.57 -3.37
N PHE A 108 -2.14 4.16 -3.30
CA PHE A 108 -3.09 4.23 -4.38
C PHE A 108 -3.62 5.67 -4.51
N SER A 109 -3.45 6.28 -5.69
CA SER A 109 -3.70 7.72 -5.86
C SER A 109 -4.96 8.06 -6.66
N ALA A 110 -5.70 7.07 -7.17
CA ALA A 110 -6.95 7.30 -7.88
C ALA A 110 -8.14 7.23 -6.89
N THR A 111 -8.88 8.32 -6.75
CA THR A 111 -10.11 8.40 -5.95
C THR A 111 -11.28 7.72 -6.65
N ASN A 112 -12.18 7.11 -5.88
CA ASN A 112 -13.36 6.41 -6.40
C ASN A 112 -13.01 5.55 -7.62
N TYR A 113 -12.06 4.63 -7.43
CA TYR A 113 -11.51 3.83 -8.51
C TYR A 113 -12.61 3.12 -9.28
N CYS A 114 -12.53 3.20 -10.61
CA CYS A 114 -13.55 2.71 -11.55
C CYS A 114 -14.98 3.23 -11.31
N GLY A 115 -15.15 4.30 -10.52
CA GLY A 115 -16.44 4.88 -10.17
C GLY A 115 -17.23 4.09 -9.12
N THR A 116 -16.68 3.01 -8.55
CA THR A 116 -17.41 2.07 -7.69
C THR A 116 -16.73 1.76 -6.36
N ALA A 117 -15.43 2.00 -6.24
CA ALA A 117 -14.67 1.60 -5.05
C ALA A 117 -14.86 2.57 -3.86
N ASN A 118 -15.30 3.81 -4.09
CA ASN A 118 -15.45 4.85 -3.07
C ASN A 118 -14.21 5.10 -2.18
N ASN A 119 -13.03 4.66 -2.64
CA ASN A 119 -11.77 4.86 -1.95
C ASN A 119 -11.30 6.32 -2.08
N ALA A 120 -10.57 6.78 -1.07
CA ALA A 120 -9.71 7.95 -1.21
C ALA A 120 -8.47 7.58 -2.05
N GLY A 121 -7.85 8.59 -2.64
CA GLY A 121 -6.48 8.53 -3.11
C GLY A 121 -5.53 9.04 -2.03
N ALA A 122 -4.25 8.73 -2.13
CA ALA A 122 -3.24 9.38 -1.31
C ALA A 122 -1.95 9.70 -2.09
N ILE A 123 -1.17 10.61 -1.51
CA ILE A 123 0.22 10.90 -1.85
C ILE A 123 1.06 10.74 -0.58
N LEU A 124 2.27 10.20 -0.69
CA LEU A 124 3.22 10.13 0.43
C LEU A 124 4.26 11.24 0.30
N VAL A 125 4.33 12.11 1.31
CA VAL A 125 5.39 13.12 1.42
C VAL A 125 6.50 12.55 2.30
N VAL A 126 7.69 12.38 1.72
CA VAL A 126 8.89 11.93 2.44
C VAL A 126 9.69 13.16 2.89
N GLY A 127 9.65 13.45 4.18
CA GLY A 127 10.39 14.55 4.80
C GLY A 127 11.81 14.19 5.23
N ARG A 128 12.46 15.12 5.93
CA ARG A 128 13.77 14.89 6.56
C ARG A 128 13.70 13.73 7.56
N GLY A 129 14.80 12.99 7.69
CA GLY A 129 14.86 11.81 8.55
C GLY A 129 13.95 10.66 8.10
N LEU A 130 13.50 10.67 6.84
CA LEU A 130 12.58 9.67 6.27
C LEU A 130 11.22 9.60 6.96
N VAL A 131 10.79 10.72 7.56
CA VAL A 131 9.43 10.85 8.08
C VAL A 131 8.44 10.82 6.91
N ILE A 132 7.45 9.91 6.97
CA ILE A 132 6.43 9.75 5.92
C ILE A 132 5.12 10.33 6.39
N VAL A 133 4.60 11.29 5.63
CA VAL A 133 3.33 11.95 5.89
C VAL A 133 2.38 11.66 4.73
N PRO A 134 1.35 10.80 4.92
CA PRO A 134 0.29 10.62 3.94
C PRO A 134 -0.56 11.90 3.80
N LYS A 135 -0.93 12.22 2.57
CA LYS A 135 -1.90 13.27 2.22
C LYS A 135 -3.05 12.61 1.46
N LEU A 136 -4.23 12.58 2.07
CA LEU A 136 -5.42 11.98 1.48
C LEU A 136 -6.07 12.94 0.50
N ILE A 137 -6.62 12.36 -0.56
CA ILE A 137 -7.42 13.02 -1.59
C ILE A 137 -8.76 12.30 -1.57
N HIS A 138 -9.83 12.98 -1.18
CA HIS A 138 -11.16 12.37 -1.15
C HIS A 138 -11.83 12.46 -2.53
N PRO A 139 -12.69 11.51 -2.89
CA PRO A 139 -13.51 11.64 -4.10
C PRO A 139 -14.36 12.91 -4.03
N LEU A 140 -14.60 13.51 -5.19
CA LEU A 140 -15.50 14.66 -5.29
C LEU A 140 -16.93 14.26 -4.89
N PRO A 141 -17.71 15.19 -4.32
CA PRO A 141 -19.13 14.95 -4.09
C PRO A 141 -19.83 14.63 -5.41
N PRO A 142 -20.92 13.86 -5.37
CA PRO A 142 -21.76 13.68 -6.55
C PRO A 142 -22.25 15.04 -7.06
N PRO A 143 -22.42 15.21 -8.39
CA PRO A 143 -22.91 16.47 -8.95
C PRO A 143 -24.27 16.86 -8.35
N VAL A 144 -24.50 18.15 -8.13
CA VAL A 144 -25.71 18.75 -7.50
C VAL A 144 -27.03 18.47 -8.25
N ASN A 145 -26.97 17.78 -9.41
CA ASN A 145 -28.13 17.36 -10.19
C ASN A 145 -28.39 15.84 -10.07
N SER A 146 -27.70 15.14 -9.18
CA SER A 146 -28.08 13.76 -8.87
C SER A 146 -29.37 13.78 -8.05
N PRO A 147 -30.29 12.81 -8.22
CA PRO A 147 -31.51 12.74 -7.41
C PRO A 147 -31.24 12.56 -5.90
N GLU A 148 -29.97 12.38 -5.50
CA GLU A 148 -29.50 12.24 -4.11
C GLU A 148 -28.97 13.56 -3.50
N SER A 149 -28.76 14.62 -4.29
CA SER A 149 -28.29 15.91 -3.77
C SER A 149 -29.45 16.80 -3.33
N SER A 150 -29.99 16.54 -2.14
CA SER A 150 -30.87 17.50 -1.47
C SER A 150 -30.08 18.77 -1.12
N PRO A 151 -30.62 19.98 -1.38
CA PRO A 151 -29.91 21.25 -1.20
C PRO A 151 -29.55 21.62 0.25
N GLU A 152 -29.93 20.79 1.23
CA GLU A 152 -29.57 20.95 2.64
C GLU A 152 -28.27 20.22 3.04
N ARG A 153 -27.73 19.33 2.20
CA ARG A 153 -26.46 18.63 2.49
C ARG A 153 -25.27 19.44 1.95
N GLY A 154 -24.75 20.34 2.78
CA GLY A 154 -23.53 21.09 2.49
C GLY A 154 -22.29 20.21 2.27
N ASP A 155 -21.24 20.81 1.69
CA ASP A 155 -20.00 20.11 1.33
C ASP A 155 -19.27 19.43 2.51
N ALA A 156 -19.48 19.92 3.74
CA ALA A 156 -18.91 19.31 4.93
C ALA A 156 -19.68 18.04 5.37
N THR A 157 -21.00 18.00 5.14
CA THR A 157 -21.88 16.94 5.63
C THR A 157 -21.68 15.64 4.86
N TRP A 158 -21.50 15.72 3.53
CA TRP A 158 -21.24 14.51 2.73
C TRP A 158 -19.88 13.88 3.06
N MET A 159 -18.84 14.70 3.30
CA MET A 159 -17.53 14.18 3.73
C MET A 159 -17.63 13.51 5.09
N GLN A 160 -18.41 14.09 6.01
CA GLN A 160 -18.62 13.54 7.34
C GLN A 160 -19.39 12.21 7.29
N GLU A 161 -20.46 12.12 6.48
CA GLU A 161 -21.20 10.88 6.25
C GLU A 161 -20.33 9.79 5.61
N LEU A 162 -19.54 10.12 4.59
CA LEU A 162 -18.60 9.18 4.00
C LEU A 162 -17.55 8.71 5.01
N ASN A 163 -17.00 9.61 5.83
CA ASN A 163 -16.04 9.23 6.86
C ASN A 163 -16.66 8.34 7.95
N ILE A 164 -17.95 8.53 8.27
CA ILE A 164 -18.69 7.67 9.21
C ILE A 164 -18.94 6.28 8.63
N GLN A 165 -19.22 6.19 7.33
CA GLN A 165 -19.53 4.92 6.65
C GLN A 165 -18.29 4.16 6.19
N ARG A 166 -17.11 4.79 6.16
CA ARG A 166 -15.86 4.12 5.77
C ARG A 166 -15.47 3.09 6.83
N PRO A 167 -15.10 1.86 6.42
CA PRO A 167 -14.41 0.95 7.33
C PRO A 167 -13.18 1.64 7.88
N PRO A 168 -12.87 1.53 9.19
CA PRO A 168 -11.62 2.06 9.71
C PRO A 168 -10.48 1.39 8.93
N THR A 169 -9.51 2.18 8.46
CA THR A 169 -8.25 1.60 8.00
C THR A 169 -7.74 0.72 9.14
N PRO A 170 -7.54 -0.59 8.90
CA PRO A 170 -7.12 -1.49 9.95
C PRO A 170 -5.89 -0.91 10.64
N THR A 171 -5.98 -0.66 11.95
CA THR A 171 -4.78 -0.41 12.73
C THR A 171 -3.96 -1.68 12.63
N ARG A 172 -2.91 -1.70 11.79
CA ARG A 172 -1.92 -2.77 11.89
C ARG A 172 -1.33 -2.67 13.28
N GLY A 173 -1.59 -3.70 14.09
CA GLY A 173 -1.22 -3.74 15.48
C GLY A 173 0.25 -3.36 15.63
N ARG A 174 0.51 -2.26 16.34
CA ARG A 174 1.81 -2.06 16.96
C ARG A 174 1.96 -3.21 17.97
N PRO A 175 3.03 -4.00 17.97
CA PRO A 175 3.31 -4.83 19.13
C PRO A 175 3.36 -3.91 20.35
N GLN A 176 2.50 -4.14 21.35
CA GLN A 176 2.82 -3.63 22.67
C GLN A 176 4.16 -4.25 23.03
N ALA A 177 5.20 -3.42 23.15
CA ALA A 177 6.40 -3.88 23.83
C ALA A 177 5.94 -4.36 25.21
N ALA A 178 6.24 -5.62 25.55
CA ALA A 178 6.03 -6.13 26.89
C ALA A 178 6.89 -5.28 27.86
N GLY A 179 6.34 -4.19 28.39
CA GLY A 179 7.07 -3.30 29.28
C GLY A 179 6.46 -1.92 29.56
N ASP A 180 5.77 -1.28 28.61
CA ASP A 180 5.38 0.14 28.80
C ASP A 180 3.98 0.31 29.39
N ARG A 181 3.86 0.09 30.70
CA ARG A 181 2.76 0.62 31.52
C ARG A 181 3.00 2.11 31.85
N ASN A 182 3.06 3.00 30.86
CA ASN A 182 2.77 4.43 31.03
C ASN A 182 2.92 5.25 29.73
N SER A 183 2.02 5.06 28.76
CA SER A 183 1.86 6.07 27.71
C SER A 183 0.38 6.32 27.46
N LEU A 184 -0.19 7.21 28.26
CA LEU A 184 -1.40 7.94 27.90
C LEU A 184 -1.09 8.78 26.66
N ALA A 185 -1.68 8.43 25.52
CA ALA A 185 -1.78 9.34 24.38
C ALA A 185 -3.28 9.57 24.12
N TYR A 186 -3.70 10.79 24.44
CA TYR A 186 -5.02 11.34 24.15
C TYR A 186 -5.21 11.51 22.63
N ILE A 187 -6.46 11.24 22.22
CA ILE A 187 -7.24 11.70 21.05
C ILE A 187 -6.45 12.21 19.85
#